data_AF-A0A257EPT2-F1
#
_entry.id   AF-A0A257EPT2-F1
#
_cell.length_a   1.000
_cell.length_b   1.000
_cell.length_c   1.000
_cell.angle_alpha   90.00
_cell.angle_beta   90.00
_cell.angle_gamma   90.00
#
_symmetry.space_group_name_H-M   'P 1'
#
loop_
_entity.id
_entity.type
_entity.pdbx_description
1 polymer ?
#
loop_
_entity_poly.entity_id
_entity_poly.type
_entity_poly.pdbx_seq_one_letter_code
_entity_poly.pdbx_strand_id
1 'polypeptide(L)'
;MTSLSRVTLRRLILAGIALALAAALALGLYHPDIDQETATRLADSMQADYRRQAAEPVQNFSGRETALWSDGWEFRWRYRPCPAFASLRIWISRDGRRARYAEMPDCAPDNGVGATALKV
;
A
#
# COMPACT_ATOMS: atom_id res chain seq x y z
N MET A 1 43.40 37.01 11.08
CA MET A 1 42.63 36.48 9.92
C MET A 1 43.29 35.20 9.46
N THR A 2 42.79 34.04 9.88
CA THR A 2 43.35 32.73 9.54
C THR A 2 43.01 32.39 8.09
N SER A 3 44.00 32.49 7.20
CA SER A 3 43.89 32.03 5.82
C SER A 3 43.80 30.49 5.82
N LEU A 4 42.58 29.96 5.67
CA LEU A 4 42.37 28.53 5.48
C LEU A 4 42.99 28.12 4.15
N SER A 5 43.91 27.15 4.19
CA SER A 5 44.50 26.61 2.95
C SER A 5 43.39 26.06 2.04
N ARG A 6 43.57 26.17 0.71
CA ARG A 6 42.63 25.58 -0.27
C ARG A 6 42.37 24.10 -0.02
N VAL A 7 43.36 23.38 0.54
CA VAL A 7 43.24 21.97 0.91
C VAL A 7 42.27 21.78 2.08
N THR A 8 42.34 22.65 3.10
CA THR A 8 41.45 22.62 4.26
C THR A 8 40.01 22.97 3.87
N LEU A 9 39.83 23.97 3.00
CA LEU A 9 38.52 24.35 2.47
C LEU A 9 37.86 23.22 1.66
N ARG A 10 38.63 22.56 0.78
CA ARG A 10 38.14 21.45 -0.04
C ARG A 10 37.73 20.24 0.81
N ARG A 11 38.48 19.95 1.88
CA ARG A 11 38.13 18.89 2.85
C ARG A 11 36.84 19.20 3.61
N LEU A 12 36.63 20.45 4.02
CA LEU A 12 35.39 20.87 4.69
C LEU A 12 34.18 20.76 3.75
N ILE A 13 34.31 21.14 2.48
CA ILE A 13 33.25 20.98 1.48
C ILE A 13 32.92 19.50 1.27
N LEU A 14 33.92 18.65 1.10
CA LEU A 14 33.71 17.20 0.94
C LEU A 14 33.05 16.56 2.17
N ALA A 15 33.46 16.96 3.37
CA ALA A 15 32.83 16.51 4.61
C ALA A 15 31.35 16.96 4.69
N GLY A 16 31.04 18.19 4.29
CA GLY A 16 29.67 18.70 4.22
C GLY A 16 28.81 17.93 3.23
N ILE A 17 29.34 17.63 2.03
CA ILE A 17 28.63 16.81 1.02
C ILE A 17 28.39 15.39 1.54
N ALA A 18 29.39 14.78 2.17
CA ALA A 18 29.25 13.43 2.74
C ALA A 18 28.18 13.39 3.85
N LEU A 19 28.14 14.39 4.74
CA LEU A 19 27.11 14.52 5.76
C LEU A 19 25.71 14.71 5.17
N ALA A 20 25.58 15.55 4.13
CA ALA A 20 24.30 15.76 3.46
C ALA A 20 23.79 14.48 2.78
N LEU A 21 24.66 13.72 2.12
CA LEU A 21 24.32 12.44 1.53
C LEU A 21 23.94 11.40 2.58
N ALA A 22 24.67 11.33 3.70
CA ALA A 22 24.35 10.42 4.80
C ALA A 22 22.99 10.75 5.43
N ALA A 23 22.68 12.03 5.63
CA ALA A 23 21.39 12.48 6.14
C ALA A 23 20.24 12.17 5.16
N ALA A 24 20.45 12.39 3.86
CA ALA A 24 19.48 12.06 2.82
C ALA A 24 19.21 10.54 2.75
N LEU A 25 20.26 9.72 2.87
CA LEU A 25 20.14 8.26 2.95
C LEU A 25 19.39 7.83 4.21
N ALA A 26 19.71 8.40 5.37
CA ALA A 26 19.03 8.07 6.63
C ALA A 26 17.53 8.41 6.57
N LEU A 27 17.16 9.57 6.04
CA LEU A 27 15.77 9.97 5.85
C LEU A 27 15.05 9.15 4.77
N GLY A 28 15.75 8.78 3.70
CA GLY A 28 15.20 7.92 2.65
C GLY A 28 15.01 6.46 3.06
N LEU A 29 15.65 6.02 4.15
CA LEU A 29 15.51 4.67 4.72
C LEU A 29 14.57 4.63 5.94
N TYR A 30 14.41 5.74 6.64
CA TYR A 30 13.51 5.84 7.78
C TYR A 30 12.06 5.97 7.32
N HIS A 31 11.28 4.92 7.56
CA HIS A 31 9.86 4.89 7.26
C HIS A 31 9.12 4.64 8.55
N PRO A 32 8.49 5.66 9.15
CA PRO A 32 7.69 5.44 10.34
C PRO A 32 6.48 4.58 9.99
N ASP A 33 6.13 3.68 10.90
CA ASP A 33 4.89 2.92 10.80
C ASP A 33 3.70 3.88 10.80
N ILE A 34 2.72 3.60 9.95
CA ILE A 34 1.43 4.30 9.97
C ILE A 34 0.55 3.73 11.08
N ASP A 35 -0.39 4.54 11.57
CA ASP A 35 -1.41 4.05 12.49
C ASP A 35 -2.54 3.31 11.76
N GLN A 36 -3.34 2.58 12.53
CA GLN A 36 -4.46 1.81 11.99
C GLN A 36 -5.53 2.70 11.33
N GLU A 37 -5.71 3.93 11.80
CA GLU A 37 -6.66 4.88 11.22
C GLU A 37 -6.22 5.33 9.82
N THR A 38 -4.92 5.58 9.62
CA THR A 38 -4.36 5.91 8.32
C THR A 38 -4.43 4.72 7.37
N ALA A 39 -4.10 3.52 7.83
CA ALA A 39 -4.27 2.29 7.04
C ALA A 39 -5.74 2.08 6.62
N THR A 40 -6.67 2.30 7.54
CA THR A 40 -8.12 2.26 7.32
C THR A 40 -8.56 3.22 6.21
N ARG A 41 -8.17 4.50 6.30
CA ARG A 41 -8.54 5.50 5.29
C ARG A 41 -7.98 5.17 3.91
N LEU A 42 -6.75 4.67 3.86
CA LEU A 42 -6.13 4.22 2.61
C LEU A 42 -6.91 3.04 2.00
N ALA A 43 -7.27 2.04 2.80
CA ALA A 43 -8.06 0.90 2.33
C ALA A 43 -9.44 1.32 1.81
N ASP A 44 -10.12 2.23 2.51
CA ASP A 44 -11.43 2.75 2.09
C ASP A 44 -11.33 3.53 0.78
N SER A 45 -10.27 4.34 0.58
CA SER A 45 -10.03 5.01 -0.71
C SER A 45 -9.79 4.03 -1.85
N MET A 46 -9.01 2.98 -1.61
CA MET A 46 -8.73 1.95 -2.61
C MET A 46 -9.97 1.14 -2.96
N GLN A 47 -10.83 0.85 -1.99
CA GLN A 47 -12.11 0.18 -2.24
C GLN A 47 -13.05 1.06 -3.08
N ALA A 48 -13.10 2.36 -2.81
CA ALA A 48 -13.87 3.30 -3.61
C ALA A 48 -13.33 3.39 -5.04
N ASP A 49 -12.02 3.40 -5.23
CA ASP A 49 -11.37 3.38 -6.54
C ASP A 49 -11.68 2.11 -7.32
N TYR A 50 -11.54 0.95 -6.67
CA TYR A 50 -11.90 -0.34 -7.25
C TYR A 50 -13.35 -0.33 -7.73
N ARG A 51 -14.29 0.10 -6.89
CA ARG A 51 -15.72 0.14 -7.23
C ARG A 51 -16.02 1.06 -8.41
N ARG A 52 -15.35 2.20 -8.49
CA ARG A 52 -15.49 3.13 -9.63
C ARG A 52 -14.98 2.50 -10.92
N GLN A 53 -13.88 1.75 -10.87
CA GLN A 53 -13.28 1.10 -12.05
C GLN A 53 -14.05 -0.14 -12.49
N ALA A 54 -14.52 -0.96 -11.54
CA ALA A 54 -15.26 -2.20 -11.80
C ALA A 54 -16.77 -1.97 -12.02
N ALA A 55 -17.27 -0.74 -11.88
CA ALA A 55 -18.69 -0.39 -11.91
C ALA A 55 -19.55 -1.18 -10.87
N GLU A 56 -18.94 -1.56 -9.74
CA GLU A 56 -19.58 -2.37 -8.70
C GLU A 56 -20.38 -1.52 -7.68
N PRO A 57 -21.69 -1.78 -7.48
CA PRO A 57 -22.52 -1.14 -6.47
C PRO A 57 -22.00 -1.30 -5.03
N VAL A 58 -22.19 -0.29 -4.16
CA VAL A 58 -21.81 -0.38 -2.72
C VAL A 58 -22.47 -1.59 -2.06
N GLN A 59 -23.73 -1.81 -2.37
CA GLN A 59 -24.59 -2.85 -1.80
C GLN A 59 -24.11 -4.28 -2.07
N ASN A 60 -23.25 -4.46 -3.08
CA ASN A 60 -22.61 -5.74 -3.37
C ASN A 60 -21.48 -6.05 -2.39
N PHE A 61 -21.11 -5.16 -1.46
CA PHE A 61 -20.08 -5.41 -0.46
C PHE A 61 -20.66 -5.48 0.95
N SER A 62 -20.13 -6.40 1.76
CA SER A 62 -20.36 -6.46 3.20
C SER A 62 -19.70 -5.27 3.91
N GLY A 63 -19.96 -5.16 5.21
CA GLY A 63 -19.09 -4.36 6.08
C GLY A 63 -17.64 -4.82 6.00
N ARG A 64 -16.72 -3.89 6.28
CA ARG A 64 -15.28 -4.14 6.27
C ARG A 64 -14.87 -5.04 7.43
N GLU A 65 -14.15 -6.10 7.11
CA GLU A 65 -13.40 -6.93 8.06
C GLU A 65 -11.96 -6.43 8.12
N THR A 66 -11.34 -6.45 9.30
CA THR A 66 -9.95 -5.98 9.49
C THR A 66 -9.17 -7.00 10.29
N ALA A 67 -8.00 -7.37 9.77
CA ALA A 67 -7.03 -8.24 10.43
C ALA A 67 -5.69 -7.51 10.54
N LEU A 68 -5.09 -7.56 11.73
CA LEU A 68 -3.76 -7.03 11.99
C LEU A 68 -2.73 -8.15 11.84
N TRP A 69 -1.66 -7.85 11.10
CA TRP A 69 -0.52 -8.73 10.91
C TRP A 69 0.74 -8.08 11.47
N SER A 70 1.82 -8.86 11.58
CA SER A 70 3.12 -8.33 12.00
C SER A 70 3.64 -7.27 11.03
N ASP A 71 3.37 -7.44 9.74
CA ASP A 71 3.90 -6.65 8.63
C ASP A 71 2.88 -5.66 8.03
N GLY A 72 1.65 -5.62 8.53
CA GLY A 72 0.64 -4.69 8.03
C GLY A 72 -0.79 -4.99 8.47
N TRP A 73 -1.73 -4.54 7.65
CA TRP A 73 -3.16 -4.73 7.84
C TRP A 73 -3.77 -5.38 6.60
N GLU A 74 -4.69 -6.32 6.83
CA GLU A 74 -5.58 -6.83 5.79
C GLU A 74 -6.99 -6.30 6.04
N PHE A 75 -7.57 -5.68 5.02
CA PHE A 75 -8.95 -5.25 4.98
C PHE A 75 -9.70 -6.10 3.97
N ARG A 76 -10.90 -6.57 4.34
CA ARG A 76 -11.68 -7.46 3.49
C ARG A 76 -13.12 -6.98 3.40
N TRP A 77 -13.64 -6.94 2.18
CA TRP A 77 -15.06 -6.75 1.91
C TRP A 77 -15.55 -7.97 1.14
N ARG A 78 -16.53 -8.68 1.69
CA ARG A 78 -17.11 -9.86 1.05
C ARG A 78 -18.17 -9.41 0.04
N TYR A 79 -18.21 -10.06 -1.11
CA TYR A 79 -19.26 -9.77 -2.08
C TYR A 79 -20.58 -10.41 -1.64
N ARG A 80 -21.67 -9.67 -1.75
CA ARG A 80 -23.05 -10.17 -1.67
C ARG A 80 -23.55 -10.30 -3.10
N PRO A 81 -24.13 -11.43 -3.51
CA PRO A 81 -24.80 -12.46 -2.68
C PRO A 81 -23.93 -13.62 -2.16
N CYS A 82 -22.63 -13.64 -2.43
CA CYS A 82 -21.77 -14.83 -2.32
C CYS A 82 -20.53 -14.63 -1.43
N PRO A 83 -20.73 -14.36 -0.12
CA PRO A 83 -19.67 -13.89 0.76
C PRO A 83 -18.61 -14.95 1.11
N ALA A 84 -18.88 -16.22 0.80
CA ALA A 84 -17.97 -17.33 1.05
C ALA A 84 -16.88 -17.46 -0.03
N PHE A 85 -17.13 -17.00 -1.26
CA PHE A 85 -16.29 -17.28 -2.43
C PHE A 85 -15.63 -16.04 -2.99
N ALA A 86 -16.35 -14.91 -3.00
CA ALA A 86 -15.82 -13.65 -3.50
C ALA A 86 -15.59 -12.63 -2.37
N SER A 87 -14.40 -12.06 -2.37
CA SER A 87 -14.05 -10.95 -1.50
C SER A 87 -13.00 -10.08 -2.14
N LEU A 88 -13.13 -8.77 -1.96
CA LEU A 88 -12.05 -7.82 -2.17
C LEU A 88 -11.19 -7.82 -0.91
N ARG A 89 -9.91 -8.17 -1.07
CA ARG A 89 -8.92 -8.09 0.01
C ARG A 89 -7.93 -6.99 -0.35
N ILE A 90 -7.63 -6.11 0.61
CA ILE A 90 -6.65 -5.05 0.48
C ILE A 90 -5.63 -5.24 1.59
N TRP A 91 -4.38 -5.42 1.21
CA TRP A 91 -3.26 -5.49 2.14
C TRP A 91 -2.48 -4.18 2.09
N ILE A 92 -2.16 -3.64 3.27
CA ILE A 92 -1.38 -2.40 3.44
C ILE A 92 -0.22 -2.69 4.38
N SER A 93 1.00 -2.39 3.94
CA SER A 93 2.21 -2.55 4.76
C SER A 93 2.22 -1.61 5.97
N ARG A 94 2.98 -1.98 7.01
CA ARG A 94 3.25 -1.16 8.20
C ARG A 94 3.65 0.28 7.89
N ASP A 95 4.44 0.50 6.85
CA ASP A 95 4.92 1.81 6.42
C ASP A 95 3.99 2.52 5.41
N GLY A 96 2.85 1.90 5.05
CA GLY A 96 1.88 2.43 4.09
C GLY A 96 2.35 2.49 2.62
N ARG A 97 3.59 2.11 2.31
CA ARG A 97 4.16 2.25 0.97
C ARG A 97 3.71 1.18 0.00
N ARG A 98 3.35 0.00 0.51
CA ARG A 98 2.89 -1.12 -0.29
C ARG A 98 1.44 -1.34 0.03
N ALA A 99 0.59 -1.05 -0.94
CA ALA A 99 -0.81 -1.41 -0.89
C ALA A 99 -1.14 -2.25 -2.11
N ARG A 100 -1.82 -3.38 -1.89
CA ARG A 100 -2.20 -4.31 -2.96
C ARG A 100 -3.61 -4.79 -2.70
N TYR A 101 -4.42 -4.85 -3.74
CA TYR A 101 -5.67 -5.58 -3.68
C TYR A 101 -5.48 -6.96 -4.30
N ALA A 102 -6.16 -7.94 -3.73
CA ALA A 102 -6.38 -9.25 -4.30
C ALA A 102 -7.88 -9.42 -4.45
N GLU A 103 -8.31 -9.60 -5.68
CA GLU A 103 -9.68 -9.97 -5.98
C GLU A 103 -9.75 -11.50 -6.05
N MET A 104 -10.84 -12.06 -5.53
CA MET A 104 -11.18 -13.44 -5.78
C MET A 104 -12.52 -13.45 -6.50
N PRO A 105 -12.54 -13.29 -7.84
CA PRO A 105 -13.77 -13.37 -8.60
C PRO A 105 -13.99 -14.84 -8.96
N ASP A 106 -14.88 -15.50 -8.25
CA ASP A 106 -16.06 -16.06 -8.90
C ASP A 106 -17.02 -16.66 -7.87
N CYS A 107 -18.29 -16.29 -8.00
CA CYS A 107 -19.36 -16.83 -7.18
C CYS A 107 -20.05 -18.05 -7.78
N ALA A 108 -19.74 -18.33 -9.05
CA ALA A 108 -19.87 -19.58 -9.80
C ALA A 108 -19.60 -19.21 -11.27
N PRO A 109 -18.56 -19.72 -11.95
CA PRO A 109 -18.61 -19.76 -13.41
C PRO A 109 -19.66 -20.82 -13.75
N ASP A 110 -20.76 -20.43 -14.40
CA ASP A 110 -21.75 -21.38 -14.87
C ASP A 110 -21.06 -22.52 -15.62
N ASN A 111 -21.37 -23.74 -15.20
CA ASN A 111 -20.77 -25.00 -15.63
C ASN A 111 -20.55 -25.04 -17.17
N GLY A 112 -19.30 -24.99 -17.64
CA GLY A 112 -18.96 -25.26 -19.05
C GLY A 112 -18.07 -24.22 -19.72
N VAL A 113 -17.51 -24.59 -20.88
CA VAL A 113 -16.57 -23.82 -21.72
C VAL A 113 -16.94 -22.33 -21.86
N GLY A 114 -16.37 -21.50 -20.99
CA GLY A 114 -16.66 -20.07 -20.91
C GLY A 114 -15.86 -19.36 -19.82
N ALA A 115 -14.64 -19.84 -19.55
CA ALA A 115 -13.68 -19.17 -18.68
C ALA A 115 -13.38 -17.78 -19.25
N THR A 116 -13.93 -16.73 -18.63
CA THR A 116 -13.45 -15.37 -18.90
C THR A 116 -12.29 -15.12 -17.95
N ALA A 117 -11.14 -14.75 -18.52
CA ALA A 117 -9.87 -14.72 -17.83
C ALA A 117 -9.86 -13.73 -16.65
N LEU A 118 -9.34 -14.20 -15.52
CA LEU A 118 -8.83 -13.37 -14.43
C LEU A 118 -7.94 -12.27 -15.03
N LYS A 119 -8.31 -11.01 -14.83
CA LYS A 119 -7.49 -9.87 -15.21
C LYS A 119 -6.37 -9.74 -14.17
N VAL A 120 -5.22 -10.36 -14.48
CA VAL A 120 -3.94 -10.20 -13.76
C VAL A 120 -3.37 -8.82 -14.05
#